data_AF-A0A3M1D431-F1
#
_entry.id   AF-A0A3M1D431-F1
#
_cell.length_a   1.000
_cell.length_b   1.000
_cell.length_c   1.000
_cell.angle_alpha   90.00
_cell.angle_beta   90.00
_cell.angle_gamma   90.00
#
_symmetry.space_group_name_H-M   'P 1'
#
loop_
_entity.id
_entity.type
_entity.pdbx_description
1 polymer ?
#
loop_
_entity_poly.entity_id
_entity_poly.type
_entity_poly.pdbx_seq_one_letter_code
_entity_poly.pdbx_strand_id
1 'polypeptide(L)'
;MFGAVMAGGFNPPEKITIDCNKAKKAVKNFPHKAHIDRLKGNCKECHHKTKAGEKPKACHTCHTQVKDKDPKTGAPGFKKAFHKKCQGCHKKQKDKPNLKKCKTCHNRK
;
A
#
# COMPACT_ATOMS: atom_id res chain seq x y z
N MET A 1 8.87 11.23 -38.46
CA MET A 1 8.61 12.08 -37.27
C MET A 1 7.26 11.71 -36.69
N PHE A 2 7.21 10.87 -35.65
CA PHE A 2 6.03 10.75 -34.78
C PHE A 2 6.53 10.67 -33.35
N GLY A 3 6.21 11.70 -32.57
CA GLY A 3 6.79 12.00 -31.27
C GLY A 3 6.51 10.94 -30.22
N ALA A 4 7.55 10.56 -29.50
CA ALA A 4 7.42 9.93 -28.20
C ALA A 4 6.73 10.93 -27.25
N VAL A 5 5.45 10.74 -27.00
CA VAL A 5 4.76 11.39 -25.89
C VAL A 5 5.42 10.88 -24.62
N MET A 6 6.21 11.74 -23.99
CA MET A 6 6.77 11.49 -22.67
C MET A 6 5.61 11.29 -21.70
N ALA A 7 5.31 10.02 -21.38
CA ALA A 7 4.42 9.69 -20.29
C ALA A 7 5.05 10.24 -19.01
N GLY A 8 4.45 11.28 -18.43
CA GLY A 8 4.87 11.84 -17.14
C GLY A 8 4.93 10.72 -16.10
N GLY A 9 6.13 10.27 -15.80
CA GLY A 9 6.38 9.12 -14.94
C GLY A 9 5.93 9.43 -13.52
N PHE A 10 4.96 8.68 -13.02
CA PHE A 10 4.63 8.69 -11.60
C PHE A 10 5.76 8.02 -10.83
N ASN A 11 6.71 8.84 -10.36
CA ASN A 11 7.81 8.35 -9.55
C ASN A 11 7.28 7.92 -8.17
N PRO A 12 7.48 6.65 -7.76
CA PRO A 12 7.04 6.19 -6.46
C PRO A 12 7.88 6.88 -5.36
N PRO A 13 7.25 7.39 -4.29
CA PRO A 13 7.99 7.94 -3.16
C PRO A 13 8.89 6.86 -2.54
N GLU A 14 10.05 7.27 -2.02
CA GLU A 14 11.00 6.34 -1.39
C GLU A 14 10.41 5.67 -0.15
N LYS A 15 9.90 6.50 0.76
CA LYS A 15 9.23 6.08 2.00
C LYS A 15 7.91 6.82 2.15
N ILE A 16 6.94 6.14 2.75
CA ILE A 16 5.64 6.74 3.08
C ILE A 16 5.21 6.36 4.49
N THR A 17 4.28 7.13 5.03
CA THR A 17 3.49 6.72 6.19
C THR A 17 2.19 6.09 5.69
N ILE A 18 1.84 4.93 6.23
CA ILE A 18 0.56 4.28 5.94
C ILE A 18 -0.30 4.31 7.18
N ASP A 19 -1.40 5.07 7.11
CA ASP A 19 -2.35 5.23 8.18
C ASP A 19 -3.80 5.27 7.66
N CYS A 20 -4.74 5.08 8.59
CA CYS A 20 -6.16 5.26 8.34
C CYS A 20 -6.57 6.65 8.85
N ASN A 21 -6.14 7.71 8.15
CA ASN A 21 -6.42 9.09 8.54
C ASN A 21 -6.00 9.41 10.00
N LYS A 22 -4.68 9.43 10.27
CA LYS A 22 -4.06 9.74 11.58
C LYS A 22 -4.28 8.70 12.69
N ALA A 23 -4.52 7.44 12.32
CA ALA A 23 -4.67 6.35 13.29
C ALA A 23 -3.40 6.13 14.14
N LYS A 24 -3.59 5.84 15.44
CA LYS A 24 -2.50 5.65 16.45
C LYS A 24 -1.46 4.57 16.10
N LYS A 25 -1.78 3.65 15.18
CA LYS A 25 -0.89 2.54 14.75
C LYS A 25 -0.56 2.65 13.26
N ALA A 26 -0.08 3.81 12.84
CA ALA A 26 0.49 3.98 11.51
C ALA A 26 1.69 3.05 11.29
N VAL A 27 1.95 2.69 10.04
CA VAL A 27 3.24 2.15 9.60
C VAL A 27 4.05 3.35 9.15
N LYS A 28 4.98 3.81 9.99
CA LYS A 28 5.88 4.90 9.64
C LYS A 28 7.04 4.37 8.81
N ASN A 29 7.55 5.20 7.90
CA ASN A 29 8.74 4.89 7.10
C ASN A 29 8.62 3.59 6.30
N PHE A 30 7.43 3.26 5.81
CA PHE A 30 7.24 2.11 4.92
C PHE A 30 8.13 2.30 3.68
N PRO A 31 9.07 1.37 3.36
CA PRO A 31 10.00 1.53 2.25
C PRO A 31 9.29 1.24 0.92
N HIS A 32 8.50 2.20 0.47
CA HIS A 32 7.61 2.08 -0.68
C HIS A 32 8.39 1.78 -1.97
N LYS A 33 9.44 2.55 -2.28
CA LYS A 33 10.27 2.30 -3.45
C LYS A 33 10.88 0.90 -3.46
N ALA A 34 11.42 0.43 -2.33
CA ALA A 34 12.00 -0.91 -2.23
C ALA A 34 10.98 -2.03 -2.51
N HIS A 35 9.71 -1.85 -2.11
CA HIS A 35 8.65 -2.79 -2.45
C HIS A 35 8.31 -2.75 -3.95
N ILE A 36 8.23 -1.56 -4.54
CA ILE A 36 7.94 -1.40 -5.96
C ILE A 36 9.07 -1.94 -6.83
N ASP A 37 10.33 -1.74 -6.45
CA ASP A 37 11.49 -2.27 -7.16
C ASP A 37 11.47 -3.81 -7.16
N ARG A 38 11.15 -4.45 -6.03
CA ARG A 38 10.94 -5.91 -5.95
C ARG A 38 9.76 -6.41 -6.80
N LEU A 39 8.76 -5.56 -7.01
CA LEU A 39 7.59 -5.83 -7.85
C LEU A 39 7.79 -5.40 -9.31
N LYS A 40 9.00 -5.00 -9.70
CA LYS A 40 9.34 -4.53 -11.05
C LYS A 40 8.38 -3.44 -11.56
N GLY A 41 8.02 -2.51 -10.67
CA GLY A 41 7.13 -1.39 -11.04
C GLY A 41 5.63 -1.73 -11.09
N ASN A 42 5.20 -2.93 -10.66
CA ASN A 42 3.78 -3.27 -10.68
C ASN A 42 2.97 -2.54 -9.60
N CYS A 43 2.53 -1.32 -9.91
CA CYS A 43 1.72 -0.47 -9.02
C CYS A 43 0.38 -1.11 -8.62
N LYS A 44 -0.20 -1.94 -9.51
CA LYS A 44 -1.52 -2.56 -9.31
C LYS A 44 -1.50 -3.68 -8.28
N GLU A 45 -0.32 -4.21 -7.93
CA GLU A 45 -0.20 -5.16 -6.84
C GLU A 45 -0.79 -4.56 -5.57
N CYS A 46 -0.45 -3.32 -5.21
CA CYS A 46 -1.02 -2.65 -4.03
C CYS A 46 -2.23 -1.76 -4.39
N HIS A 47 -2.11 -0.94 -5.43
CA HIS A 47 -3.16 -0.03 -5.88
C HIS A 47 -4.12 -0.72 -6.84
N HIS A 48 -4.75 -1.77 -6.33
CA HIS A 48 -5.57 -2.74 -7.07
C HIS A 48 -6.84 -2.18 -7.76
N LYS A 49 -7.14 -0.89 -7.57
CA LYS A 49 -8.29 -0.20 -8.18
C LYS A 49 -7.87 1.02 -9.00
N THR A 50 -6.58 1.28 -9.13
CA THR A 50 -6.07 2.39 -9.94
C THR A 50 -6.14 2.02 -11.42
N LYS A 51 -6.79 2.88 -12.21
CA LYS A 51 -6.85 2.72 -13.67
C LYS A 51 -5.57 3.25 -14.32
N ALA A 52 -5.34 2.85 -15.57
CA ALA A 52 -4.23 3.38 -16.35
C ALA A 52 -4.38 4.91 -16.49
N GLY A 53 -3.29 5.65 -16.31
CA GLY A 53 -3.28 7.11 -16.36
C GLY A 53 -3.78 7.81 -15.09
N GLU A 54 -4.32 7.08 -14.09
CA GLU A 54 -4.77 7.68 -12.83
C GLU A 54 -3.69 7.68 -11.75
N LYS A 55 -3.68 8.73 -10.92
CA LYS A 55 -2.88 8.75 -9.69
C LYS A 55 -3.43 7.74 -8.68
N PRO A 56 -2.57 6.94 -8.05
CA PRO A 56 -3.02 6.06 -6.98
C PRO A 56 -3.64 6.81 -5.80
N LYS A 57 -4.78 6.32 -5.31
CA LYS A 57 -5.44 6.86 -4.11
C LYS A 57 -4.91 6.18 -2.85
N ALA A 58 -4.95 6.89 -1.72
CA ALA A 58 -4.62 6.32 -0.42
C ALA A 58 -5.61 5.20 -0.05
N CYS A 59 -5.15 4.15 0.64
CA CYS A 59 -6.01 3.00 0.96
C CYS A 59 -7.28 3.40 1.73
N HIS A 60 -7.16 4.40 2.62
CA HIS A 60 -8.25 4.86 3.47
C HIS A 60 -9.36 5.62 2.74
N THR A 61 -9.21 5.91 1.44
CA THR A 61 -10.30 6.49 0.64
C THR A 61 -11.44 5.50 0.41
N CYS A 62 -11.16 4.19 0.50
CA CYS A 62 -12.16 3.14 0.41
C CYS A 62 -12.16 2.24 1.65
N HIS A 63 -10.98 1.86 2.13
CA HIS A 63 -10.86 1.05 3.34
C HIS A 63 -10.88 1.93 4.58
N THR A 64 -12.05 2.23 5.13
CA THR A 64 -12.17 3.13 6.29
C THR A 64 -11.89 2.42 7.62
N GLN A 65 -12.03 3.12 8.76
CA GLN A 65 -11.77 2.59 10.10
C GLN A 65 -12.86 1.63 10.62
N VAL A 66 -13.80 1.22 9.76
CA VAL A 66 -14.81 0.21 10.10
C VAL A 66 -14.16 -1.14 10.43
N LYS A 67 -14.84 -1.97 11.23
CA LYS A 67 -14.34 -3.30 11.59
C LYS A 67 -14.41 -4.27 10.41
N ASP A 68 -15.53 -4.28 9.70
CA ASP A 68 -15.83 -5.31 8.71
C ASP A 68 -15.85 -4.76 7.29
N LYS A 69 -16.95 -4.11 6.88
CA LYS A 69 -17.16 -3.64 5.52
C LYS A 69 -17.64 -2.19 5.55
N ASP A 70 -17.03 -1.35 4.72
CA ASP A 70 -17.45 0.03 4.58
C ASP A 70 -18.81 0.09 3.86
N PRO A 71 -19.82 0.79 4.41
CA PRO A 71 -21.16 0.78 3.85
C PRO A 71 -21.26 1.53 2.51
N LYS A 72 -20.34 2.47 2.23
CA LYS A 72 -20.35 3.28 1.00
C LYS A 72 -19.60 2.60 -0.13
N THR A 73 -18.45 2.00 0.17
CA THR A 73 -17.55 1.43 -0.84
C THR A 73 -17.58 -0.09 -0.89
N GLY A 74 -18.16 -0.75 0.11
CA GLY A 74 -18.13 -2.19 0.26
C GLY A 74 -16.74 -2.76 0.57
N ALA A 75 -15.75 -1.92 0.83
CA ALA A 75 -14.37 -2.36 1.05
C ALA A 75 -14.19 -2.90 2.48
N PRO A 76 -13.34 -3.92 2.70
CA PRO A 76 -13.01 -4.34 4.06
C PRO A 76 -12.41 -3.20 4.88
N GLY A 77 -12.60 -3.21 6.20
CA GLY A 77 -11.96 -2.26 7.11
C GLY A 77 -10.45 -2.18 6.93
N PHE A 78 -9.88 -0.97 7.08
CA PHE A 78 -8.46 -0.66 6.83
C PHE A 78 -7.51 -1.66 7.46
N LYS A 79 -7.67 -1.92 8.76
CA LYS A 79 -6.81 -2.84 9.52
C LYS A 79 -6.78 -4.23 8.89
N LYS A 80 -7.95 -4.75 8.51
CA LYS A 80 -8.11 -6.09 7.93
C LYS A 80 -7.54 -6.14 6.52
N ALA A 81 -7.87 -5.16 5.68
CA ALA A 81 -7.36 -5.04 4.32
C ALA A 81 -5.83 -4.97 4.29
N PHE A 82 -5.25 -4.09 5.12
CA PHE A 82 -3.82 -3.84 5.16
C PHE A 82 -3.02 -5.06 5.65
N HIS A 83 -3.41 -5.63 6.81
CA HIS A 83 -2.75 -6.85 7.30
C HIS A 83 -2.88 -8.01 6.32
N LYS A 84 -4.06 -8.21 5.72
CA LYS A 84 -4.25 -9.26 4.72
C LYS A 84 -3.32 -9.07 3.51
N LYS A 85 -3.17 -7.84 3.02
CA LYS A 85 -2.32 -7.56 1.86
C LYS A 85 -0.84 -7.79 2.15
N CYS A 86 -0.30 -7.13 3.18
CA CYS A 86 1.14 -7.20 3.51
C CYS A 86 1.54 -8.61 3.95
N GLN A 87 0.80 -9.18 4.91
CA GLN A 87 1.11 -10.52 5.42
C GLN A 87 0.85 -11.60 4.37
N GLY A 88 -0.19 -11.44 3.56
CA GLY A 88 -0.52 -12.38 2.49
C GLY A 88 0.59 -12.48 1.43
N CYS A 89 1.11 -11.34 0.97
CA CYS A 89 2.24 -11.34 0.04
C CYS A 89 3.49 -11.91 0.69
N HIS A 90 3.85 -11.43 1.88
CA HIS A 90 5.05 -11.87 2.59
C HIS A 90 4.99 -13.36 2.90
N LYS A 91 3.85 -13.96 3.28
CA LYS A 91 3.74 -15.41 3.51
C LYS A 91 4.31 -16.26 2.36
N LYS A 92 4.24 -15.78 1.12
CA LYS A 92 4.73 -16.45 -0.09
C LYS A 92 6.20 -16.15 -0.43
N GLN A 93 6.84 -15.19 0.23
CA GLN A 93 8.23 -14.81 -0.03
C GLN A 93 9.19 -15.65 0.85
N LYS A 94 10.35 -15.98 0.28
CA LYS A 94 11.47 -16.60 1.01
C LYS A 94 12.24 -15.54 1.81
N ASP A 95 12.63 -14.44 1.16
CA ASP A 95 13.40 -13.35 1.77
C ASP A 95 12.49 -12.24 2.29
N LYS A 96 11.98 -12.43 3.51
CA LYS A 96 11.05 -11.49 4.16
C LYS A 96 11.41 -11.21 5.61
N PRO A 97 11.05 -10.03 6.13
CA PRO A 97 11.11 -9.79 7.56
C PRO A 97 10.10 -10.67 8.32
N ASN A 98 10.42 -10.97 9.58
CA ASN A 98 9.50 -11.68 10.47
C ASN A 98 8.31 -10.78 10.85
N LEU A 99 7.16 -11.03 10.20
CA LEU A 99 5.93 -10.28 10.42
C LEU A 99 5.12 -10.73 11.64
N LYS A 100 5.57 -11.75 12.41
CA LYS A 100 4.89 -12.15 13.66
C LYS A 100 4.96 -11.07 14.74
N LYS A 101 5.95 -10.16 14.66
CA LYS A 101 6.12 -9.05 15.60
C LYS A 101 5.41 -7.81 15.06
N CYS A 102 4.41 -7.29 15.78
CA CYS A 102 3.70 -6.05 15.42
C CYS A 102 4.66 -4.86 15.19
N LYS A 103 5.74 -4.80 15.97
CA LYS A 103 6.77 -3.75 15.91
C LYS A 103 7.60 -3.77 14.61
N THR A 104 7.58 -4.87 13.86
CA THR A 104 8.26 -4.95 12.56
C THR A 104 7.73 -3.91 11.59
N CYS A 105 6.42 -3.62 11.63
CA CYS A 105 5.80 -2.58 10.80
C CYS A 105 5.37 -1.35 11.61
N HIS A 106 4.94 -1.54 12.87
CA HIS A 106 4.47 -0.45 13.72
C HIS A 106 5.54 -0.07 14.74
N ASN A 107 6.54 0.69 14.29
CA ASN A 107 7.50 1.32 15.19
C ASN A 107 6.85 2.51 15.91
N ARG A 108 7.19 2.68 17.19
CA ARG A 108 6.71 3.81 18.01
C ARG A 108 7.58 5.06 17.88
N LYS A 109 8.78 4.92 17.29
CA LYS A 109 9.65 6.04 16.92
C LYS A 109 9.21 6.54 15.55
#